data_AF-A0A966T7X7-F1
#
_entry.id   AF-A0A966T7X7-F1
#
_cell.length_a   1.000
_cell.length_b   1.000
_cell.length_c   1.000
_cell.angle_alpha   90.00
_cell.angle_beta   90.00
_cell.angle_gamma   90.00
#
_symmetry.space_group_name_H-M   'P 1'
#
loop_
_entity.id
_entity.type
_entity.pdbx_description
1 polymer ?
#
loop_
_entity_poly.entity_id
_entity_poly.type
_entity_poly.pdbx_seq_one_letter_code
_entity_poly.pdbx_strand_id
1 'polypeptide(L)'
;RVAGVTSVADKQVRLTLTERDNDLLYSLTQRGGVIFKKGTTDFANAANGTGPFELAKWDKGSSITLERFADYWGRRADTATVVFRYFADAAALSNALLAGDIDVMTTVQSPESLSAYDSRDDLRVQSGTTNCEVTLGMNNSRAPFNDVRVRTAVRQALDKDALIDAAWAGYGTRIGSFVPPTDEWYEDLTDIAPYDPAAARKLLAEAGVESGTEVSLDVPPIAYATNSSEFIAAALGDVGLTVTITPVTWEEWLDRVFTKADYDLTIVCHIERNDMAIYANPEYYFRFDNADYQGFITAAASAATPAERSDNLRQAARVLSEQSASDWLWLIPNLQVAKRDVAGVPRNSVGDSYFAARLERV
;
A
#
# COMPACT_ATOMS: atom_id res chain seq x y z
N ARG A 1 8.58 15.00 18.43
CA ARG A 1 7.89 16.26 18.05
C ARG A 1 6.85 16.71 19.07
N VAL A 2 5.96 15.84 19.57
CA VAL A 2 5.06 16.20 20.69
C VAL A 2 5.84 16.29 22.00
N ALA A 3 5.90 17.48 22.59
CA ALA A 3 6.58 17.78 23.86
C ALA A 3 5.67 17.58 25.08
N GLY A 4 4.35 17.68 24.91
CA GLY A 4 3.41 17.52 26.01
C GLY A 4 1.95 17.52 25.55
N VAL A 5 1.11 16.89 26.35
CA VAL A 5 -0.34 16.84 26.16
C VAL A 5 -0.99 17.28 27.47
N THR A 6 -1.81 18.32 27.43
CA THR A 6 -2.43 18.90 28.62
C THR A 6 -3.92 19.12 28.41
N SER A 7 -4.72 18.84 29.44
CA SER A 7 -6.12 19.26 29.49
C SER A 7 -6.16 20.72 29.92
N VAL A 8 -6.70 21.60 29.09
CA VAL A 8 -6.75 23.05 29.37
C VAL A 8 -8.15 23.53 29.77
N ALA A 9 -9.17 22.73 29.47
CA ALA A 9 -10.57 22.91 29.86
C ALA A 9 -11.34 21.59 29.69
N ASP A 10 -12.62 21.57 30.07
CA ASP A 10 -13.52 20.45 29.70
C ASP A 10 -13.55 20.31 28.17
N LYS A 11 -13.38 19.07 27.69
CA LYS A 11 -13.32 18.71 26.25
C LYS A 11 -12.27 19.46 25.42
N GLN A 12 -11.25 20.05 26.05
CA GLN A 12 -10.18 20.76 25.35
C GLN A 12 -8.80 20.23 25.74
N VAL A 13 -8.08 19.72 24.74
CA VAL A 13 -6.71 19.21 24.87
C VAL A 13 -5.78 20.13 24.08
N ARG A 14 -4.62 20.46 24.68
CA ARG A 14 -3.51 21.16 24.02
C ARG A 14 -2.36 20.18 23.85
N LEU A 15 -1.93 20.02 22.60
CA LEU A 15 -0.67 19.38 22.24
C LEU A 15 0.39 20.49 22.08
N THR A 16 1.48 20.40 22.82
CA THR A 16 2.65 21.28 22.67
C THR A 16 3.68 20.56 21.82
N LEU A 17 4.19 21.21 20.78
CA LEU A 17 5.20 20.64 19.89
C LEU A 17 6.56 21.31 20.13
N THR A 18 7.65 20.58 19.94
CA THR A 18 9.01 21.12 19.96
C THR A 18 9.34 21.94 18.71
N GLU A 19 8.63 21.68 17.61
CA GLU A 19 8.78 22.33 16.31
C GLU A 19 7.45 22.26 15.52
N ARG A 20 7.36 22.97 14.39
CA ARG A 20 6.21 22.86 13.49
C ARG A 20 6.16 21.44 12.89
N ASP A 21 4.97 20.86 12.84
CA ASP A 21 4.74 19.52 12.29
C ASP A 21 3.45 19.51 11.46
N ASN A 22 3.58 19.70 10.14
CA ASN A 22 2.44 19.74 9.23
C ASN A 22 1.75 18.37 9.08
N ASP A 23 2.40 17.28 9.48
CA ASP A 23 1.86 15.92 9.35
C ASP A 23 1.13 15.45 10.62
N LEU A 24 1.15 16.22 11.71
CA LEU A 24 0.50 15.84 12.98
C LEU A 24 -1.00 15.63 12.82
N LEU A 25 -1.71 16.59 12.21
CA LEU A 25 -3.17 16.48 12.04
C LEU A 25 -3.54 15.27 11.20
N TYR A 26 -2.78 15.02 10.13
CA TYR A 26 -2.95 13.84 9.30
C TYR A 26 -2.69 12.55 10.10
N SER A 27 -1.60 12.49 10.86
CA SER A 27 -1.26 11.35 11.72
C SER A 27 -2.36 11.04 12.76
N LEU A 28 -3.02 12.07 13.29
CA LEU A 28 -4.17 11.93 14.20
C LEU A 28 -5.46 11.45 13.50
N THR A 29 -5.50 11.41 12.17
CA THR A 29 -6.59 10.74 11.43
C THR A 29 -6.34 9.25 11.21
N GLN A 30 -5.13 8.77 11.45
CA GLN A 30 -4.72 7.37 11.30
C GLN A 30 -4.91 6.57 12.60
N ARG A 31 -4.46 5.30 12.62
CA ARG A 31 -4.53 4.42 13.81
C ARG A 31 -3.98 5.06 15.09
N GLY A 32 -2.93 5.89 14.97
CA GLY A 32 -2.33 6.60 16.10
C GLY A 32 -3.24 7.65 16.77
N GLY A 33 -4.30 8.09 16.08
CA GLY A 33 -5.28 9.04 16.61
C GLY A 33 -6.52 8.41 17.26
N VAL A 34 -6.61 7.07 17.33
CA VAL A 34 -7.76 6.39 17.94
C VAL A 34 -7.85 6.71 19.43
N ILE A 35 -9.03 7.15 19.86
CA ILE A 35 -9.30 7.51 21.26
C ILE A 35 -9.84 6.30 22.02
N PHE A 36 -9.09 5.87 23.03
CA PHE A 36 -9.50 4.79 23.94
C PHE A 36 -10.09 5.35 25.24
N LYS A 37 -10.94 4.56 25.89
CA LYS A 37 -11.42 4.86 27.24
C LYS A 37 -10.24 4.97 28.21
N LYS A 38 -10.24 6.00 29.08
CA LYS A 38 -9.22 6.17 30.12
C LYS A 38 -9.13 4.91 30.99
N GLY A 39 -7.90 4.44 31.22
CA GLY A 39 -7.63 3.22 32.00
C GLY A 39 -7.66 1.92 31.20
N THR A 40 -7.81 1.98 29.87
CA THR A 40 -7.58 0.81 29.00
C THR A 40 -6.14 0.33 29.15
N THR A 41 -5.95 -0.97 29.37
CA THR A 41 -4.63 -1.61 29.47
C THR A 41 -4.47 -2.75 28.46
N ASP A 42 -5.56 -3.44 28.10
CA ASP A 42 -5.60 -4.45 27.04
C ASP A 42 -5.98 -3.83 25.69
N PHE A 43 -5.06 -3.09 25.08
CA PHE A 43 -5.30 -2.46 23.78
C PHE A 43 -5.45 -3.48 22.62
N ALA A 44 -5.02 -4.72 22.81
CA ALA A 44 -5.10 -5.75 21.79
C ALA A 44 -6.50 -6.35 21.65
N ASN A 45 -7.26 -6.44 22.74
CA ASN A 45 -8.59 -7.07 22.73
C ASN A 45 -9.73 -6.16 23.21
N ALA A 46 -9.45 -4.97 23.76
CA ALA A 46 -10.51 -4.07 24.21
C ALA A 46 -11.33 -3.51 23.04
N ALA A 47 -12.64 -3.80 23.05
CA ALA A 47 -13.61 -3.22 22.13
C ALA A 47 -14.34 -2.03 22.80
N ASN A 48 -13.63 -0.92 23.00
CA ASN A 48 -14.15 0.24 23.76
C ASN A 48 -13.94 1.60 23.06
N GLY A 49 -14.04 1.59 21.73
CA GLY A 49 -14.03 2.81 20.91
C GLY A 49 -15.33 3.62 21.01
N THR A 50 -15.44 4.68 20.22
CA THR A 50 -16.59 5.60 20.19
C THR A 50 -17.29 5.65 18.83
N GLY A 51 -17.07 4.62 18.00
CA GLY A 51 -17.52 4.54 16.61
C GLY A 51 -19.02 4.20 16.46
N PRO A 52 -19.51 4.16 15.20
CA PRO A 52 -20.92 3.90 14.90
C PRO A 52 -21.37 2.43 15.07
N PHE A 53 -20.44 1.53 15.38
CA PHE A 53 -20.69 0.12 15.66
C PHE A 53 -19.95 -0.33 16.92
N GLU A 54 -20.53 -1.33 17.58
CA GLU A 54 -19.93 -2.10 18.67
C GLU A 54 -19.55 -3.50 18.17
N LEU A 55 -18.51 -4.08 18.78
CA LEU A 55 -18.14 -5.46 18.50
C LEU A 55 -19.14 -6.41 19.18
N ALA A 56 -19.95 -7.11 18.39
CA ALA A 56 -20.89 -8.10 18.90
C ALA A 56 -20.25 -9.49 19.03
N LYS A 57 -19.45 -9.89 18.03
CA LYS A 57 -18.77 -11.19 18.03
C LYS A 57 -17.49 -11.16 17.21
N TRP A 58 -16.46 -11.86 17.69
CA TRP A 58 -15.23 -12.13 16.94
C TRP A 58 -14.90 -13.61 16.96
N ASP A 59 -15.15 -14.28 15.84
CA ASP A 59 -14.69 -15.65 15.61
C ASP A 59 -13.31 -15.57 14.94
N LYS A 60 -12.24 -15.64 15.74
CA LYS A 60 -10.86 -15.45 15.27
C LYS A 60 -10.54 -16.34 14.06
N GLY A 61 -10.01 -15.72 13.00
CA GLY A 61 -9.70 -16.39 11.73
C GLY A 61 -10.91 -16.66 10.82
N SER A 62 -12.14 -16.34 11.25
CA SER A 62 -13.36 -16.62 10.48
C SER A 62 -14.20 -15.37 10.21
N SER A 63 -14.62 -14.64 11.24
CA SER A 63 -15.48 -13.47 11.05
C SER A 63 -15.48 -12.46 12.20
N ILE A 64 -15.87 -11.22 11.89
CA ILE A 64 -16.20 -10.17 12.85
C ILE A 64 -17.64 -9.73 12.59
N THR A 65 -18.47 -9.76 13.64
CA THR A 65 -19.84 -9.21 13.63
C THR A 65 -19.86 -7.91 14.40
N LEU A 66 -20.31 -6.86 13.73
CA LEU A 66 -20.49 -5.52 14.28
C LEU A 66 -21.97 -5.18 14.33
N GLU A 67 -22.43 -4.70 15.48
CA GLU A 67 -23.80 -4.21 15.67
C GLU A 67 -23.81 -2.70 15.81
N ARG A 68 -24.82 -2.06 15.24
CA ARG A 68 -24.92 -0.60 15.24
C ARG A 68 -25.03 -0.07 16.66
N PHE A 69 -24.16 0.88 17.02
CA PHE A 69 -24.21 1.54 18.30
C PHE A 69 -25.37 2.54 18.35
N ALA A 70 -26.36 2.28 19.20
CA ALA A 70 -27.57 3.10 19.30
C ALA A 70 -27.30 4.53 19.77
N ASP A 71 -26.34 4.69 20.71
CA ASP A 71 -26.00 5.96 21.33
C ASP A 71 -24.80 6.66 20.65
N TYR A 72 -24.52 6.31 19.39
CA TYR A 72 -23.45 6.95 18.63
C TYR A 72 -23.69 8.46 18.52
N TRP A 73 -22.69 9.24 18.89
CA TRP A 73 -22.75 10.70 18.97
C TRP A 73 -22.87 11.40 17.59
N GLY A 74 -22.53 10.70 16.50
CA GLY A 74 -22.57 11.22 15.13
C GLY A 74 -23.77 10.74 14.33
N ARG A 75 -23.65 10.78 12.99
CA ARG A 75 -24.68 10.19 12.11
C ARG A 75 -24.68 8.67 12.26
N ARG A 76 -25.81 8.13 12.73
CA ARG A 76 -26.08 6.70 12.86
C ARG A 76 -25.71 5.90 11.59
N ALA A 77 -25.24 4.66 11.78
CA ALA A 77 -25.01 3.73 10.68
C ALA A 77 -26.33 3.31 10.01
N ASP A 78 -26.31 3.18 8.69
CA ASP A 78 -27.51 2.93 7.90
C ASP A 78 -27.97 1.46 8.06
N THR A 79 -27.03 0.52 8.16
CA THR A 79 -27.28 -0.90 8.48
C THR A 79 -27.23 -1.20 9.98
N ALA A 80 -28.01 -2.19 10.43
CA ALA A 80 -28.06 -2.64 11.84
C ALA A 80 -26.90 -3.56 12.22
N THR A 81 -26.50 -4.47 11.33
CA THR A 81 -25.46 -5.46 11.56
C THR A 81 -24.58 -5.58 10.33
N VAL A 82 -23.26 -5.58 10.52
CA VAL A 82 -22.28 -5.85 9.45
C VAL A 82 -21.44 -7.04 9.87
N VAL A 83 -21.31 -8.02 8.98
CA VAL A 83 -20.47 -9.20 9.20
C VAL A 83 -19.34 -9.20 8.18
N PHE A 84 -18.10 -9.06 8.66
CA PHE A 84 -16.91 -9.29 7.86
C PHE A 84 -16.55 -10.77 7.94
N ARG A 85 -16.51 -11.45 6.81
CA ARG A 85 -16.10 -12.86 6.71
C ARG A 85 -14.75 -12.95 6.02
N TYR A 86 -13.85 -13.74 6.57
CA TYR A 86 -12.50 -13.95 6.02
C TYR A 86 -12.47 -15.18 5.13
N PHE A 87 -11.80 -15.06 3.99
CA PHE A 87 -11.60 -16.13 3.03
C PHE A 87 -10.12 -16.19 2.68
N ALA A 88 -9.53 -17.38 2.78
CA ALA A 88 -8.10 -17.59 2.53
C ALA A 88 -7.78 -17.72 1.04
N ASP A 89 -8.74 -18.14 0.23
CA ASP A 89 -8.58 -18.32 -1.21
C ASP A 89 -9.68 -17.61 -2.00
N ALA A 90 -9.30 -17.14 -3.19
CA ALA A 90 -10.16 -16.35 -4.08
C ALA A 90 -11.37 -17.14 -4.59
N ALA A 91 -11.24 -18.46 -4.75
CA ALA A 91 -12.32 -19.30 -5.25
C ALA A 91 -13.45 -19.45 -4.21
N ALA A 92 -13.12 -19.64 -2.93
CA ALA A 92 -14.09 -19.67 -1.84
C ALA A 92 -14.81 -18.33 -1.69
N LEU A 93 -14.09 -17.21 -1.80
CA LEU A 93 -14.66 -15.87 -1.79
C LEU A 93 -15.64 -15.66 -2.97
N SER A 94 -15.24 -16.05 -4.18
CA SER A 94 -16.08 -16.00 -5.38
C SER A 94 -17.35 -16.83 -5.23
N ASN A 95 -17.21 -18.09 -4.79
CA ASN A 95 -18.34 -18.99 -4.59
C ASN A 95 -19.32 -18.47 -3.53
N ALA A 96 -18.83 -17.88 -2.44
CA ALA A 96 -19.68 -17.28 -1.42
C ALA A 96 -20.50 -16.11 -1.98
N LEU A 97 -19.91 -15.26 -2.83
CA LEU A 97 -20.66 -14.18 -3.48
C LEU A 97 -21.72 -14.75 -4.43
N LEU A 98 -21.35 -15.71 -5.28
CA LEU A 98 -22.24 -16.30 -6.29
C LEU A 98 -23.38 -17.12 -5.66
N ALA A 99 -23.14 -17.75 -4.52
CA ALA A 99 -24.16 -18.45 -3.72
C ALA A 99 -25.09 -17.48 -2.96
N GLY A 100 -24.71 -16.20 -2.86
CA GLY A 100 -25.45 -15.18 -2.13
C GLY A 100 -25.13 -15.11 -0.63
N ASP A 101 -24.13 -15.86 -0.16
CA ASP A 101 -23.66 -15.95 1.23
C ASP A 101 -22.97 -14.67 1.74
N ILE A 102 -22.52 -13.81 0.82
CA ILE A 102 -22.04 -12.46 1.10
C ILE A 102 -22.70 -11.46 0.15
N ASP A 103 -22.75 -10.21 0.60
CA ASP A 103 -23.39 -9.12 -0.15
C ASP A 103 -22.37 -8.25 -0.90
N VAL A 104 -21.15 -8.18 -0.39
CA VAL A 104 -20.05 -7.40 -0.95
C VAL A 104 -18.75 -8.21 -0.83
N MET A 105 -18.08 -8.40 -1.96
CA MET A 105 -16.67 -8.74 -2.05
C MET A 105 -15.87 -7.43 -1.96
N THR A 106 -15.28 -7.17 -0.78
CA THR A 106 -14.59 -5.90 -0.47
C THR A 106 -13.26 -5.73 -1.18
N THR A 107 -12.66 -6.83 -1.64
CA THR A 107 -11.43 -6.83 -2.44
C THR A 107 -11.43 -8.05 -3.33
N VAL A 108 -11.36 -7.85 -4.64
CA VAL A 108 -11.19 -8.92 -5.62
C VAL A 108 -9.73 -9.39 -5.60
N GLN A 109 -9.53 -10.68 -5.36
CA GLN A 109 -8.20 -11.30 -5.30
C GLN A 109 -7.76 -11.90 -6.64
N SER A 110 -8.71 -12.11 -7.56
CA SER A 110 -8.51 -12.68 -8.91
C SER A 110 -9.21 -11.79 -9.94
N PRO A 111 -8.58 -10.70 -10.40
CA PRO A 111 -9.19 -9.76 -11.34
C PRO A 111 -9.65 -10.39 -12.65
N GLU A 112 -9.02 -11.48 -13.10
CA GLU A 112 -9.42 -12.29 -14.26
C GLU A 112 -10.85 -12.83 -14.15
N SER A 113 -11.37 -13.00 -12.93
CA SER A 113 -12.74 -13.45 -12.67
C SER A 113 -13.81 -12.36 -12.86
N LEU A 114 -13.41 -11.09 -13.02
CA LEU A 114 -14.35 -9.96 -13.01
C LEU A 114 -15.41 -10.01 -14.10
N SER A 115 -15.05 -10.53 -15.28
CA SER A 115 -15.97 -10.69 -16.41
C SER A 115 -17.18 -11.59 -16.07
N ALA A 116 -16.99 -12.58 -15.20
CA ALA A 116 -18.06 -13.46 -14.76
C ALA A 116 -19.10 -12.72 -13.90
N TYR A 117 -18.68 -11.74 -13.09
CA TYR A 117 -19.60 -10.95 -12.26
C TYR A 117 -20.30 -9.86 -13.07
N ASP A 118 -19.61 -9.24 -14.02
CA ASP A 118 -20.16 -8.15 -14.84
C ASP A 118 -21.33 -8.65 -15.74
N SER A 119 -21.29 -9.93 -16.12
CA SER A 119 -22.36 -10.58 -16.88
C SER A 119 -23.66 -10.81 -16.11
N ARG A 120 -23.68 -10.55 -14.80
CA ARG A 120 -24.83 -10.84 -13.92
C ARG A 120 -25.65 -9.59 -13.61
N ASP A 121 -26.97 -9.70 -13.79
CA ASP A 121 -27.91 -8.60 -13.52
C ASP A 121 -28.05 -8.27 -12.03
N ASP A 122 -27.76 -9.21 -11.12
CA ASP A 122 -27.86 -9.02 -9.67
C ASP A 122 -26.58 -8.45 -9.03
N LEU A 123 -25.48 -8.35 -9.78
CA LEU A 123 -24.19 -7.87 -9.29
C LEU A 123 -23.76 -6.55 -9.97
N ARG A 124 -22.91 -5.81 -9.27
CA ARG A 124 -22.20 -4.61 -9.72
C ARG A 124 -20.71 -4.82 -9.49
N VAL A 125 -19.92 -4.79 -10.55
CA VAL A 125 -18.47 -4.59 -10.45
C VAL A 125 -18.19 -3.10 -10.24
N GLN A 126 -17.30 -2.78 -9.30
CA GLN A 126 -16.90 -1.43 -8.98
C GLN A 126 -15.39 -1.34 -8.99
N SER A 127 -14.87 -0.35 -9.72
CA SER A 127 -13.45 -0.02 -9.76
C SER A 127 -13.25 1.41 -9.25
N GLY A 128 -12.35 1.55 -8.28
CA GLY A 128 -11.89 2.83 -7.76
C GLY A 128 -10.39 2.82 -7.51
N THR A 129 -9.91 3.82 -6.79
CA THR A 129 -8.48 4.00 -6.52
C THR A 129 -8.10 3.48 -5.14
N THR A 130 -6.84 3.08 -5.00
CA THR A 130 -6.19 2.86 -3.69
C THR A 130 -4.94 3.74 -3.59
N ASN A 131 -4.25 3.70 -2.45
CA ASN A 131 -2.83 4.12 -2.34
C ASN A 131 -1.92 2.90 -2.24
N CYS A 132 -2.28 1.78 -2.88
CA CYS A 132 -1.51 0.55 -2.82
C CYS A 132 -0.45 0.55 -3.91
N GLU A 133 0.74 1.13 -3.66
CA GLU A 133 1.86 1.10 -4.60
C GLU A 133 2.62 -0.23 -4.49
N VAL A 134 2.35 -1.13 -5.43
CA VAL A 134 3.11 -2.38 -5.52
C VAL A 134 4.54 -2.04 -5.92
N THR A 135 5.46 -2.33 -5.00
CA THR A 135 6.84 -1.89 -5.08
C THR A 135 7.75 -3.12 -5.10
N LEU A 136 8.62 -3.18 -6.11
CA LEU A 136 9.81 -4.02 -6.09
C LEU A 136 10.89 -3.26 -5.31
N GLY A 137 11.03 -3.64 -4.04
CA GLY A 137 12.06 -3.11 -3.16
C GLY A 137 13.42 -3.69 -3.53
N MET A 138 14.41 -2.81 -3.61
CA MET A 138 15.82 -3.13 -3.79
C MET A 138 16.57 -2.74 -2.52
N ASN A 139 17.46 -3.58 -2.02
CA ASN A 139 18.27 -3.22 -0.85
C ASN A 139 19.44 -2.32 -1.28
N ASN A 140 19.27 -1.01 -1.10
CA ASN A 140 20.22 0.00 -1.60
C ASN A 140 21.56 0.01 -0.85
N SER A 141 21.72 -0.82 0.18
CA SER A 141 23.00 -1.00 0.89
C SER A 141 23.77 -2.25 0.47
N ARG A 142 23.17 -3.13 -0.34
CA ARG A 142 23.74 -4.43 -0.72
C ARG A 142 24.11 -4.46 -2.20
N ALA A 143 25.29 -4.99 -2.53
CA ALA A 143 25.67 -5.20 -3.91
C ALA A 143 24.78 -6.27 -4.58
N PRO A 144 24.38 -6.10 -5.86
CA PRO A 144 24.77 -5.00 -6.76
C PRO A 144 23.86 -3.75 -6.67
N PHE A 145 22.81 -3.78 -5.84
CA PHE A 145 21.79 -2.71 -5.74
C PHE A 145 22.25 -1.44 -5.00
N ASN A 146 23.43 -1.45 -4.39
CA ASN A 146 24.07 -0.24 -3.89
C ASN A 146 24.52 0.73 -5.00
N ASP A 147 24.54 0.30 -6.26
CA ASP A 147 24.76 1.15 -7.42
C ASP A 147 23.44 1.57 -8.09
N VAL A 148 23.22 2.88 -8.23
CA VAL A 148 22.03 3.45 -8.86
C VAL A 148 21.85 3.00 -10.32
N ARG A 149 22.93 2.71 -11.03
CA ARG A 149 22.89 2.24 -12.43
C ARG A 149 22.25 0.85 -12.51
N VAL A 150 22.54 -0.01 -11.54
CA VAL A 150 21.94 -1.35 -11.44
C VAL A 150 20.45 -1.24 -11.14
N ARG A 151 20.07 -0.37 -10.20
CA ARG A 151 18.65 -0.14 -9.89
C ARG A 151 17.86 0.46 -11.05
N THR A 152 18.46 1.39 -11.79
CA THR A 152 17.87 1.91 -13.03
C THR A 152 17.76 0.83 -14.10
N ALA A 153 18.75 -0.06 -14.23
CA ALA A 153 18.67 -1.20 -15.14
C ALA A 153 17.51 -2.15 -14.80
N VAL A 154 17.27 -2.43 -13.51
CA VAL A 154 16.11 -3.22 -13.06
C VAL A 154 14.80 -2.59 -13.54
N ARG A 155 14.64 -1.28 -13.36
CA ARG A 155 13.43 -0.55 -13.80
C ARG A 155 13.24 -0.61 -15.31
N GLN A 156 14.32 -0.42 -16.08
CA GLN A 156 14.30 -0.47 -17.54
C GLN A 156 14.08 -1.90 -18.09
N ALA A 157 14.39 -2.94 -17.31
CA ALA A 157 14.18 -4.33 -17.72
C ALA A 157 12.70 -4.76 -17.69
N LEU A 158 11.84 -4.02 -16.97
CA LEU A 158 10.46 -4.44 -16.69
C LEU A 158 9.45 -3.68 -17.57
N ASP A 159 8.80 -4.41 -18.49
CA ASP A 159 7.62 -3.92 -19.19
C ASP A 159 6.44 -3.89 -18.22
N LYS A 160 6.05 -2.69 -17.80
CA LYS A 160 5.00 -2.49 -16.78
C LYS A 160 3.63 -2.92 -17.27
N ASP A 161 3.31 -2.67 -18.53
CA ASP A 161 2.00 -3.01 -19.07
C ASP A 161 1.88 -4.53 -19.19
N ALA A 162 2.90 -5.21 -19.72
CA ALA A 162 2.94 -6.67 -19.77
C ALA A 162 2.95 -7.32 -18.38
N LEU A 163 3.64 -6.71 -17.40
CA LEU A 163 3.62 -7.16 -16.01
C LEU A 163 2.22 -7.05 -15.39
N ILE A 164 1.53 -5.92 -15.56
CA ILE A 164 0.18 -5.71 -15.02
C ILE A 164 -0.82 -6.67 -15.68
N ASP A 165 -0.70 -6.89 -16.99
CA ASP A 165 -1.50 -7.87 -17.72
C ASP A 165 -1.32 -9.28 -17.16
N ALA A 166 -0.06 -9.70 -16.97
CA ALA A 166 0.26 -11.04 -16.46
C ALA A 166 -0.11 -11.22 -14.98
N ALA A 167 0.18 -10.23 -14.13
CA ALA A 167 0.07 -10.36 -12.68
C ALA A 167 -1.34 -10.05 -12.16
N TRP A 168 -2.05 -9.12 -12.80
CA TRP A 168 -3.30 -8.54 -12.30
C TRP A 168 -4.36 -8.33 -13.40
N ALA A 169 -4.27 -9.08 -14.50
CA ALA A 169 -5.23 -9.09 -15.62
C ALA A 169 -5.51 -7.71 -16.24
N GLY A 170 -4.49 -6.85 -16.31
CA GLY A 170 -4.57 -5.51 -16.91
C GLY A 170 -5.15 -4.46 -15.97
N TYR A 171 -5.52 -4.82 -14.74
CA TYR A 171 -6.04 -3.90 -13.74
C TYR A 171 -4.91 -3.25 -12.95
N GLY A 172 -4.39 -2.13 -13.42
CA GLY A 172 -3.38 -1.38 -12.70
C GLY A 172 -3.16 -0.02 -13.32
N THR A 173 -2.67 0.92 -12.51
CA THR A 173 -2.22 2.22 -13.01
C THR A 173 -0.70 2.28 -12.90
N ARG A 174 -0.02 2.56 -14.02
CA ARG A 174 1.41 2.83 -14.01
C ARG A 174 1.74 4.05 -13.17
N ILE A 175 2.80 3.97 -12.39
CA ILE A 175 3.34 5.07 -11.59
C ILE A 175 4.85 5.13 -11.75
N GLY A 176 5.40 6.34 -11.78
CA GLY A 176 6.84 6.56 -11.99
C GLY A 176 7.60 6.90 -10.71
N SER A 177 6.89 7.05 -9.59
CA SER A 177 7.41 7.34 -8.26
C SER A 177 6.44 6.80 -7.21
N PHE A 178 6.82 6.93 -5.93
CA PHE A 178 6.03 6.53 -4.77
C PHE A 178 4.93 7.56 -4.44
N VAL A 179 4.12 7.90 -5.44
CA VAL A 179 3.05 8.89 -5.34
C VAL A 179 1.87 8.48 -6.23
N PRO A 180 0.70 8.18 -5.65
CA PRO A 180 -0.52 7.92 -6.41
C PRO A 180 -1.00 9.15 -7.20
N PRO A 181 -1.66 8.97 -8.36
CA PRO A 181 -2.31 10.07 -9.08
C PRO A 181 -3.39 10.84 -8.29
N THR A 182 -3.83 10.30 -7.15
CA THR A 182 -4.80 10.96 -6.25
C THR A 182 -4.17 11.98 -5.31
N ASP A 183 -2.85 12.01 -5.19
CA ASP A 183 -2.13 12.94 -4.33
C ASP A 183 -1.84 14.28 -5.02
N GLU A 184 -1.87 15.37 -4.27
CA GLU A 184 -1.76 16.75 -4.78
C GLU A 184 -0.38 17.04 -5.43
N TRP A 185 0.67 16.35 -4.98
CA TRP A 185 2.03 16.49 -5.49
C TRP A 185 2.41 15.45 -6.54
N TYR A 186 1.43 14.71 -7.08
CA TYR A 186 1.67 13.76 -8.16
C TYR A 186 2.25 14.44 -9.40
N GLU A 187 3.24 13.78 -9.99
CA GLU A 187 3.72 14.03 -11.34
C GLU A 187 3.87 12.68 -12.06
N ASP A 188 3.54 12.65 -13.35
CA ASP A 188 3.87 11.50 -14.18
C ASP A 188 5.39 11.47 -14.42
N LEU A 189 6.03 10.49 -13.79
CA LEU A 189 7.46 10.25 -13.83
C LEU A 189 7.79 8.91 -14.50
N THR A 190 6.82 8.30 -15.21
CA THR A 190 6.99 6.97 -15.80
C THR A 190 8.07 6.93 -16.90
N ASP A 191 8.41 8.09 -17.47
CA ASP A 191 9.45 8.25 -18.49
C ASP A 191 10.87 8.46 -17.93
N ILE A 192 11.07 8.47 -16.59
CA ILE A 192 12.43 8.60 -16.01
C ILE A 192 13.28 7.35 -16.26
N ALA A 193 12.68 6.17 -16.19
CA ALA A 193 13.33 4.90 -16.47
C ALA A 193 12.39 4.02 -17.31
N PRO A 194 12.19 4.37 -18.61
CA PRO A 194 11.24 3.67 -19.46
C PRO A 194 11.75 2.25 -19.75
N TYR A 195 10.83 1.36 -20.11
CA TYR A 195 11.18 0.00 -20.53
C TYR A 195 12.15 0.03 -21.73
N ASP A 196 13.38 -0.43 -21.49
CA ASP A 196 14.46 -0.54 -22.46
C ASP A 196 15.47 -1.61 -21.99
N PRO A 197 15.24 -2.90 -22.31
CA PRO A 197 16.15 -3.98 -21.94
C PRO A 197 17.57 -3.83 -22.53
N ALA A 198 17.73 -3.10 -23.63
CA ALA A 198 19.04 -2.87 -24.22
C ALA A 198 19.84 -1.84 -23.40
N ALA A 199 19.21 -0.75 -22.97
CA ALA A 199 19.80 0.19 -22.02
C ALA A 199 20.08 -0.47 -20.66
N ALA A 200 19.18 -1.33 -20.18
CA ALA A 200 19.39 -2.08 -18.94
C ALA A 200 20.67 -2.94 -18.98
N ARG A 201 20.85 -3.76 -20.04
CA ARG A 201 22.09 -4.54 -20.25
C ARG A 201 23.34 -3.67 -20.27
N LYS A 202 23.26 -2.50 -20.92
CA LYS A 202 24.38 -1.55 -20.99
C LYS A 202 24.72 -0.99 -19.60
N LEU A 203 23.72 -0.58 -18.82
CA LEU A 203 23.93 -0.08 -17.46
C LEU A 203 24.53 -1.14 -16.53
N LEU A 204 24.06 -2.40 -16.62
CA LEU A 204 24.65 -3.50 -15.85
C LEU A 204 26.12 -3.72 -16.20
N ALA A 205 26.46 -3.71 -17.50
CA ALA A 205 27.84 -3.83 -17.95
C ALA A 205 28.72 -2.63 -17.49
N GLU A 206 28.21 -1.40 -17.59
CA GLU A 206 28.90 -0.19 -17.10
C GLU A 206 29.09 -0.19 -15.57
N ALA A 207 28.15 -0.81 -14.85
CA ALA A 207 28.25 -1.04 -13.41
C ALA A 207 29.19 -2.19 -13.02
N GLY A 208 29.73 -2.92 -14.01
CA GLY A 208 30.60 -4.06 -13.76
C GLY A 208 29.87 -5.29 -13.21
N VAL A 209 28.55 -5.37 -13.39
CA VAL A 209 27.76 -6.55 -13.03
C VAL A 209 28.00 -7.63 -14.08
N GLU A 210 28.55 -8.76 -13.65
CA GLU A 210 28.82 -9.88 -14.54
C GLU A 210 27.52 -10.58 -14.95
N SER A 211 27.42 -11.00 -16.20
CA SER A 211 26.28 -11.80 -16.66
C SER A 211 26.19 -13.08 -15.83
N GLY A 212 25.00 -13.35 -15.31
CA GLY A 212 24.74 -14.48 -14.41
C GLY A 212 24.89 -14.16 -12.93
N THR A 213 25.17 -12.90 -12.56
CA THR A 213 25.20 -12.45 -11.14
C THR A 213 23.93 -12.90 -10.44
N GLU A 214 24.08 -13.70 -9.40
CA GLU A 214 22.96 -14.26 -8.64
C GLU A 214 22.37 -13.22 -7.69
N VAL A 215 21.05 -13.11 -7.69
CA VAL A 215 20.29 -12.28 -6.73
C VAL A 215 19.06 -13.06 -6.27
N SER A 216 18.62 -12.82 -5.05
CA SER A 216 17.40 -13.41 -4.49
C SER A 216 16.20 -12.46 -4.62
N LEU A 217 15.02 -13.04 -4.86
CA LEU A 217 13.74 -12.35 -4.81
C LEU A 217 12.88 -12.98 -3.71
N ASP A 218 12.79 -12.33 -2.55
CA ASP A 218 11.95 -12.78 -1.43
C ASP A 218 10.48 -12.42 -1.69
N VAL A 219 9.62 -13.44 -1.75
CA VAL A 219 8.21 -13.30 -2.18
C VAL A 219 7.27 -13.67 -1.03
N PRO A 220 6.57 -12.69 -0.41
CA PRO A 220 5.53 -12.99 0.58
C PRO A 220 4.31 -13.66 -0.07
N PRO A 221 3.45 -14.35 0.71
CA PRO A 221 2.36 -15.17 0.17
C PRO A 221 1.10 -14.32 -0.11
N ILE A 222 1.27 -13.25 -0.90
CA ILE A 222 0.18 -12.35 -1.31
C ILE A 222 0.15 -12.29 -2.84
N ALA A 223 -1.06 -12.34 -3.41
CA ALA A 223 -1.30 -12.54 -4.84
C ALA A 223 -0.52 -11.58 -5.75
N TYR A 224 -0.45 -10.28 -5.43
CA TYR A 224 0.32 -9.33 -6.26
C TYR A 224 1.82 -9.69 -6.33
N ALA A 225 2.38 -10.26 -5.26
CA ALA A 225 3.80 -10.61 -5.20
C ALA A 225 4.04 -11.97 -5.87
N THR A 226 3.22 -12.97 -5.56
CA THR A 226 3.34 -14.31 -6.15
C THR A 226 3.12 -14.26 -7.66
N ASN A 227 2.09 -13.55 -8.13
CA ASN A 227 1.75 -13.48 -9.56
C ASN A 227 2.77 -12.69 -10.39
N SER A 228 3.59 -11.84 -9.75
CA SER A 228 4.61 -11.03 -10.44
C SER A 228 5.99 -11.68 -10.47
N SER A 229 6.25 -12.61 -9.56
CA SER A 229 7.60 -13.10 -9.24
C SER A 229 8.32 -13.74 -10.43
N GLU A 230 7.62 -14.61 -11.18
CA GLU A 230 8.19 -15.28 -12.36
C GLU A 230 8.46 -14.31 -13.51
N PHE A 231 7.54 -13.37 -13.75
CA PHE A 231 7.72 -12.33 -14.77
C PHE A 231 8.97 -11.48 -14.48
N ILE A 232 9.11 -11.02 -13.23
CA ILE A 232 10.26 -10.22 -12.81
C ILE A 232 11.55 -11.04 -12.92
N ALA A 233 11.55 -12.29 -12.46
CA ALA A 233 12.73 -13.15 -12.56
C ALA A 233 13.16 -13.36 -14.03
N ALA A 234 12.21 -13.61 -14.94
CA ALA A 234 12.48 -13.77 -16.36
C ALA A 234 13.03 -12.49 -17.00
N ALA A 235 12.38 -11.35 -16.75
CA ALA A 235 12.80 -10.06 -17.30
C ALA A 235 14.22 -9.64 -16.84
N LEU A 236 14.55 -9.90 -15.57
CA LEU A 236 15.90 -9.67 -15.04
C LEU A 236 16.91 -10.69 -15.59
N GLY A 237 16.48 -11.93 -15.85
CA GLY A 237 17.21 -12.94 -16.62
C GLY A 237 17.67 -12.44 -17.98
N ASP A 238 16.75 -11.84 -18.75
CA ASP A 238 16.99 -11.35 -20.10
C ASP A 238 18.01 -10.19 -20.18
N VAL A 239 18.27 -9.53 -19.05
CA VAL A 239 19.28 -8.45 -18.96
C VAL A 239 20.58 -8.89 -18.27
N GLY A 240 20.65 -10.14 -17.79
CA GLY A 240 21.90 -10.75 -17.32
C GLY A 240 21.99 -11.00 -15.82
N LEU A 241 20.90 -10.93 -15.06
CA LEU A 241 20.86 -11.35 -13.65
C LEU A 241 20.30 -12.78 -13.54
N THR A 242 20.81 -13.58 -12.61
CA THR A 242 20.22 -14.88 -12.26
C THR A 242 19.35 -14.72 -11.02
N VAL A 243 18.03 -14.66 -11.18
CA VAL A 243 17.11 -14.42 -10.06
C VAL A 243 16.63 -15.74 -9.45
N THR A 244 16.89 -15.94 -8.16
CA THR A 244 16.32 -17.05 -7.37
C THR A 244 15.09 -16.57 -6.61
N ILE A 245 13.91 -17.05 -7.01
CA ILE A 245 12.65 -16.78 -6.28
C ILE A 245 12.68 -17.56 -4.96
N THR A 246 12.53 -16.84 -3.85
CA THR A 246 12.50 -17.40 -2.50
C THR A 246 11.14 -17.10 -1.87
N PRO A 247 10.18 -18.05 -1.91
CA PRO A 247 8.92 -17.90 -1.19
C PRO A 247 9.17 -17.83 0.32
N VAL A 248 8.55 -16.87 0.99
CA VAL A 248 8.62 -16.69 2.45
C VAL A 248 7.21 -16.56 3.02
N THR A 249 7.03 -16.92 4.30
CA THR A 249 5.82 -16.53 5.04
C THR A 249 5.81 -15.03 5.31
N TRP A 250 4.64 -14.47 5.67
CA TRP A 250 4.56 -13.06 6.05
C TRP A 250 5.39 -12.75 7.32
N GLU A 251 5.43 -13.67 8.28
CA GLU A 251 6.22 -13.52 9.50
C GLU A 251 7.73 -13.53 9.20
N GLU A 252 8.19 -14.43 8.33
CA GLU A 252 9.57 -14.46 7.86
C GLU A 252 9.91 -13.19 7.06
N TRP A 253 8.98 -12.68 6.24
CA TRP A 253 9.15 -11.42 5.53
C TRP A 253 9.35 -10.26 6.51
N LEU A 254 8.52 -10.15 7.56
CA LEU A 254 8.65 -9.11 8.58
C LEU A 254 9.99 -9.17 9.32
N ASP A 255 10.47 -10.36 9.66
CA ASP A 255 11.76 -10.52 10.36
C ASP A 255 12.95 -10.28 9.42
N ARG A 256 13.00 -10.99 8.29
CA ARG A 256 14.15 -11.00 7.40
C ARG A 256 14.25 -9.74 6.53
N VAL A 257 13.16 -9.37 5.87
CA VAL A 257 13.13 -8.22 4.95
C VAL A 257 12.93 -6.94 5.75
N PHE A 258 11.80 -6.80 6.45
CA PHE A 258 11.43 -5.52 7.07
C PHE A 258 12.33 -5.14 8.26
N THR A 259 12.62 -6.09 9.16
CA THR A 259 13.36 -5.79 10.39
C THR A 259 14.88 -5.85 10.18
N LYS A 260 15.37 -6.91 9.53
CA LYS A 260 16.82 -7.14 9.36
C LYS A 260 17.39 -6.54 8.06
N ALA A 261 16.56 -6.22 7.08
CA ALA A 261 16.99 -5.83 5.73
C ALA A 261 17.98 -6.84 5.12
N ASP A 262 17.76 -8.13 5.36
CA ASP A 262 18.58 -9.24 4.86
C ASP A 262 17.96 -9.87 3.60
N TYR A 263 17.97 -9.09 2.53
CA TYR A 263 17.38 -9.46 1.23
C TYR A 263 18.08 -8.67 0.11
N ASP A 264 17.88 -9.12 -1.14
CA ASP A 264 18.35 -8.40 -2.32
C ASP A 264 17.18 -7.67 -2.99
N LEU A 265 16.14 -8.43 -3.37
CA LEU A 265 14.88 -7.95 -3.94
C LEU A 265 13.68 -8.47 -3.14
N THR A 266 12.60 -7.69 -3.08
CA THR A 266 11.32 -8.10 -2.49
C THR A 266 10.16 -7.41 -3.20
N ILE A 267 8.96 -8.00 -3.17
CA ILE A 267 7.74 -7.33 -3.66
C ILE A 267 6.79 -7.10 -2.49
N VAL A 268 6.39 -5.86 -2.26
CA VAL A 268 5.38 -5.52 -1.26
C VAL A 268 4.57 -4.32 -1.72
N CYS A 269 3.28 -4.30 -1.38
CA CYS A 269 2.49 -3.10 -1.52
C CYS A 269 2.56 -2.26 -0.24
N HIS A 270 2.82 -0.96 -0.38
CA HIS A 270 2.56 0.04 0.66
C HIS A 270 1.18 0.60 0.44
N ILE A 271 0.36 0.74 1.48
CA ILE A 271 -1.06 1.11 1.35
C ILE A 271 -1.38 2.44 2.05
N GLU A 272 -0.43 2.91 2.83
CA GLU A 272 -0.50 4.10 3.65
C GLU A 272 -0.47 5.35 2.78
N ARG A 273 -1.38 6.28 3.04
CA ARG A 273 -1.35 7.57 2.35
C ARG A 273 -0.26 8.48 2.93
N ASN A 274 0.31 9.36 2.12
CA ASN A 274 1.31 10.36 2.52
C ASN A 274 2.55 9.75 3.19
N ASP A 275 2.98 8.60 2.73
CA ASP A 275 3.98 7.76 3.37
C ASP A 275 5.39 7.91 2.77
N MET A 276 5.59 8.81 1.81
CA MET A 276 6.90 9.17 1.25
C MET A 276 8.01 9.30 2.31
N ALA A 277 7.70 9.85 3.48
CA ALA A 277 8.65 9.99 4.59
C ALA A 277 9.36 8.68 5.01
N ILE A 278 8.84 7.48 4.69
CA ILE A 278 9.53 6.21 4.95
C ILE A 278 10.89 6.13 4.24
N TYR A 279 11.02 6.69 3.03
CA TYR A 279 12.28 6.74 2.29
C TYR A 279 13.28 7.76 2.87
N ALA A 280 12.84 8.65 3.77
CA ALA A 280 13.74 9.59 4.44
C ALA A 280 14.42 8.95 5.66
N ASN A 281 14.03 7.73 6.03
CA ASN A 281 14.68 6.94 7.06
C ASN A 281 15.71 5.97 6.42
N PRO A 282 17.02 6.24 6.52
CA PRO A 282 18.04 5.34 5.96
C PRO A 282 18.08 3.97 6.62
N GLU A 283 17.50 3.83 7.81
CA GLU A 283 17.36 2.53 8.51
C GLU A 283 16.11 1.74 8.11
N TYR A 284 15.23 2.31 7.28
CA TYR A 284 14.10 1.57 6.74
C TYR A 284 14.59 0.47 5.78
N TYR A 285 13.75 -0.54 5.51
CA TYR A 285 14.25 -1.77 4.88
C TYR A 285 14.81 -1.58 3.46
N PHE A 286 14.39 -0.54 2.73
CA PHE A 286 14.99 -0.15 1.44
C PHE A 286 16.46 0.26 1.53
N ARG A 287 16.92 0.67 2.73
CA ARG A 287 18.26 1.22 2.98
C ARG A 287 18.63 2.39 2.06
N PHE A 288 17.62 3.17 1.65
CA PHE A 288 17.81 4.36 0.83
C PHE A 288 18.29 5.52 1.70
N ASP A 289 19.51 5.99 1.44
CA ASP A 289 20.11 7.14 2.12
C ASP A 289 20.45 8.23 1.10
N ASN A 290 19.67 9.30 1.08
CA ASN A 290 19.86 10.41 0.16
C ASN A 290 19.54 11.74 0.85
N ALA A 291 20.55 12.59 0.97
CA ALA A 291 20.47 13.85 1.71
C ALA A 291 19.49 14.86 1.06
N ASP A 292 19.41 14.91 -0.26
CA ASP A 292 18.47 15.81 -0.96
C ASP A 292 17.03 15.39 -0.69
N TYR A 293 16.74 14.08 -0.77
CA TYR A 293 15.44 13.53 -0.42
C TYR A 293 15.04 13.85 1.02
N GLN A 294 15.93 13.59 1.98
CA GLN A 294 15.72 13.89 3.39
C GLN A 294 15.49 15.39 3.63
N GLY A 295 16.23 16.25 2.90
CA GLY A 295 16.07 17.69 2.91
C GLY A 295 14.68 18.13 2.46
N PHE A 296 14.19 17.61 1.32
CA PHE A 296 12.86 17.92 0.82
C PHE A 296 11.74 17.45 1.75
N ILE A 297 11.85 16.24 2.31
CA ILE A 297 10.86 15.74 3.28
C ILE A 297 10.83 16.61 4.55
N THR A 298 12.00 17.02 5.06
CA THR A 298 12.11 17.91 6.22
C THR A 298 11.52 19.30 5.94
N ALA A 299 11.78 19.85 4.75
CA ALA A 299 11.21 21.12 4.31
C ALA A 299 9.69 21.04 4.15
N ALA A 300 9.15 19.95 3.60
CA ALA A 300 7.71 19.73 3.47
C ALA A 300 7.01 19.69 4.85
N ALA A 301 7.58 18.98 5.82
CA ALA A 301 7.03 18.86 7.16
C ALA A 301 6.97 20.19 7.93
N SER A 302 7.83 21.15 7.57
CA SER A 302 7.95 22.46 8.22
C SER A 302 7.48 23.64 7.35
N ALA A 303 6.98 23.38 6.14
CA ALA A 303 6.53 24.38 5.18
C ALA A 303 5.53 25.40 5.76
N ALA A 304 5.59 26.65 5.29
CA ALA A 304 4.72 27.72 5.75
C ALA A 304 3.35 27.69 5.07
N THR A 305 3.29 27.16 3.84
CA THR A 305 2.06 27.09 3.04
C THR A 305 1.84 25.70 2.44
N PRO A 306 0.59 25.34 2.07
CA PRO A 306 0.31 24.11 1.32
C PRO A 306 1.07 24.02 0.00
N ALA A 307 1.22 25.13 -0.73
CA ALA A 307 1.96 25.16 -1.99
C ALA A 307 3.44 24.81 -1.79
N GLU A 308 4.10 25.40 -0.79
CA GLU A 308 5.49 25.07 -0.45
C GLU A 308 5.63 23.59 -0.02
N ARG A 309 4.65 23.05 0.71
CA ARG A 309 4.65 21.62 1.08
C ARG A 309 4.58 20.74 -0.18
N SER A 310 3.61 21.01 -1.06
CA SER A 310 3.40 20.25 -2.30
C SER A 310 4.60 20.35 -3.24
N ASP A 311 5.24 21.51 -3.34
CA ASP A 311 6.46 21.69 -4.15
C ASP A 311 7.64 20.87 -3.61
N ASN A 312 7.85 20.86 -2.29
CA ASN A 312 8.90 20.02 -1.69
C ASN A 312 8.63 18.52 -1.87
N LEU A 313 7.39 18.06 -1.69
CA LEU A 313 7.03 16.65 -1.89
C LEU A 313 7.18 16.23 -3.37
N ARG A 314 6.86 17.13 -4.29
CA ARG A 314 7.07 16.91 -5.72
C ARG A 314 8.56 16.73 -6.05
N GLN A 315 9.43 17.58 -5.50
CA GLN A 315 10.88 17.42 -5.68
C GLN A 315 11.40 16.14 -5.02
N ALA A 316 10.90 15.78 -3.85
CA ALA A 316 11.22 14.50 -3.21
C ALA A 316 10.83 13.31 -4.11
N ALA A 317 9.66 13.35 -4.74
CA ALA A 317 9.18 12.30 -5.64
C ALA A 317 10.08 12.14 -6.89
N ARG A 318 10.56 13.26 -7.45
CA ARG A 318 11.54 13.27 -8.54
C ARG A 318 12.85 12.63 -8.11
N VAL A 319 13.40 13.02 -6.95
CA VAL A 319 14.64 12.43 -6.43
C VAL A 319 14.51 10.92 -6.26
N LEU A 320 13.40 10.41 -5.68
CA LEU A 320 13.21 8.96 -5.58
C LEU A 320 13.30 8.27 -6.93
N SER A 321 12.61 8.82 -7.93
CA SER A 321 12.57 8.24 -9.26
C SER A 321 13.91 8.36 -9.96
N GLU A 322 14.56 9.51 -9.96
CA GLU A 322 15.88 9.68 -10.59
C GLU A 322 16.95 8.82 -9.93
N GLN A 323 16.85 8.58 -8.62
CA GLN A 323 17.75 7.71 -7.87
C GLN A 323 17.36 6.23 -7.89
N SER A 324 16.28 5.87 -8.59
CA SER A 324 15.75 4.50 -8.66
C SER A 324 15.74 3.83 -7.28
N ALA A 325 15.21 4.53 -6.26
CA ALA A 325 15.24 4.06 -4.87
C ALA A 325 14.53 2.72 -4.67
N SER A 326 13.53 2.46 -5.50
CA SER A 326 12.83 1.19 -5.70
C SER A 326 12.21 1.23 -7.11
N ASP A 327 11.50 0.17 -7.48
CA ASP A 327 10.72 0.16 -8.70
C ASP A 327 9.23 0.02 -8.38
N TRP A 328 8.44 1.06 -8.70
CA TRP A 328 7.01 1.10 -8.47
C TRP A 328 6.31 0.42 -9.64
N LEU A 329 5.91 -0.83 -9.43
CA LEU A 329 5.43 -1.71 -10.48
C LEU A 329 4.08 -1.22 -11.01
N TRP A 330 3.12 -0.97 -10.11
CA TRP A 330 1.83 -0.35 -10.43
C TRP A 330 1.10 0.05 -9.14
N LEU A 331 0.05 0.85 -9.29
CA LEU A 331 -0.95 1.12 -8.26
C LEU A 331 -2.11 0.14 -8.40
N ILE A 332 -2.41 -0.63 -7.35
CA ILE A 332 -3.54 -1.58 -7.37
C ILE A 332 -4.86 -0.80 -7.35
N PRO A 333 -5.83 -1.11 -8.23
CA PRO A 333 -7.15 -0.52 -8.15
C PRO A 333 -7.98 -1.15 -7.03
N ASN A 334 -8.97 -0.39 -6.52
CA ASN A 334 -9.94 -0.91 -5.57
C ASN A 334 -11.03 -1.66 -6.33
N LEU A 335 -10.80 -2.94 -6.60
CA LEU A 335 -11.75 -3.81 -7.30
C LEU A 335 -12.69 -4.47 -6.30
N GLN A 336 -13.98 -4.24 -6.49
CA GLN A 336 -15.05 -4.75 -5.62
C GLN A 336 -16.20 -5.29 -6.45
N VAL A 337 -16.95 -6.22 -5.84
CA VAL A 337 -18.20 -6.71 -6.41
C VAL A 337 -19.25 -6.67 -5.33
N ALA A 338 -20.40 -6.06 -5.61
CA ALA A 338 -21.50 -5.95 -4.67
C ALA A 338 -22.81 -6.38 -5.32
N LYS A 339 -23.75 -6.90 -4.52
CA LYS A 339 -25.14 -7.02 -4.97
C LYS A 339 -25.69 -5.65 -5.33
N ARG A 340 -26.53 -5.58 -6.37
CA ARG A 340 -27.07 -4.29 -6.87
C ARG A 340 -27.98 -3.58 -5.86
N ASP A 341 -28.65 -4.34 -5.01
CA ASP A 341 -29.50 -3.84 -3.93
C ASP A 341 -28.68 -3.35 -2.72
N VAL A 342 -27.34 -3.27 -2.81
CA VAL A 342 -26.48 -2.71 -1.77
C VAL A 342 -25.87 -1.39 -2.23
N ALA A 343 -26.14 -0.33 -1.47
CA ALA A 343 -25.57 1.00 -1.67
C ALA A 343 -24.53 1.34 -0.59
N GLY A 344 -23.85 2.47 -0.77
CA GLY A 344 -22.85 2.96 0.18
C GLY A 344 -21.51 2.21 0.21
N VAL A 345 -21.27 1.31 -0.75
CA VAL A 345 -19.98 0.62 -0.92
C VAL A 345 -18.90 1.64 -1.29
N PRO A 346 -17.85 1.82 -0.45
CA PRO A 346 -16.81 2.82 -0.69
C PRO A 346 -16.10 2.57 -2.03
N ARG A 347 -16.09 3.56 -2.93
CA ARG A 347 -15.44 3.38 -4.24
C ARG A 347 -13.93 3.37 -4.14
N ASN A 348 -13.36 4.30 -3.41
CA ASN A 348 -11.92 4.43 -3.25
C ASN A 348 -11.54 3.94 -1.85
N SER A 349 -10.35 3.35 -1.73
CA SER A 349 -9.76 2.96 -0.45
C SER A 349 -8.55 3.84 -0.17
N VAL A 350 -8.63 4.69 0.85
CA VAL A 350 -7.51 5.53 1.28
C VAL A 350 -6.94 4.97 2.58
N GLY A 351 -6.13 3.91 2.45
CA GLY A 351 -5.52 3.18 3.57
C GLY A 351 -6.10 1.80 3.81
N ASP A 352 -5.86 1.28 5.00
CA ASP A 352 -6.16 -0.08 5.48
C ASP A 352 -7.58 -0.26 6.06
N SER A 353 -8.40 0.78 5.98
CA SER A 353 -9.68 0.88 6.68
C SER A 353 -10.85 0.73 5.72
N TYR A 354 -11.86 -0.05 6.12
CA TYR A 354 -13.10 -0.21 5.34
C TYR A 354 -14.29 0.50 6.03
N PHE A 355 -14.87 1.49 5.34
CA PHE A 355 -15.95 2.32 5.90
C PHE A 355 -17.33 1.67 5.76
N ALA A 356 -17.78 0.95 6.79
CA ALA A 356 -19.05 0.21 6.76
C ALA A 356 -20.30 1.03 7.14
N ALA A 357 -20.15 2.21 7.76
CA ALA A 357 -21.28 2.94 8.37
C ALA A 357 -22.34 3.43 7.37
N ARG A 358 -22.00 3.48 6.09
CA ARG A 358 -22.87 3.95 5.01
C ARG A 358 -23.45 2.83 4.16
N LEU A 359 -23.09 1.57 4.43
CA LEU A 359 -23.68 0.43 3.76
C LEU A 359 -25.18 0.35 4.08
N GLU A 360 -25.99 0.14 3.07
CA GLU A 360 -27.44 -0.01 3.18
C GLU A 360 -28.00 -0.89 2.07
N ARG A 361 -29.19 -1.48 2.29
CA ARG A 361 -29.97 -2.13 1.23
C ARG A 361 -30.97 -1.13 0.64
N VAL A 362 -31.07 -1.07 -0.70
CA VAL A 362 -31.89 -0.10 -1.45
C VAL A 362 -32.93 -0.74 -2.35
#